data_AF-A0A841FPX5-F1
#
_entry.id   AF-A0A841FPX5-F1
#
_cell.length_a   1.000
_cell.length_b   1.000
_cell.length_c   1.000
_cell.angle_alpha   90.00
_cell.angle_beta   90.00
_cell.angle_gamma   90.00
#
_symmetry.space_group_name_H-M   'P 1'
#
loop_
_entity.id
_entity.type
_entity.pdbx_description
1 polymer ?
#
loop_
_entity_poly.entity_id
_entity_poly.type
_entity_poly.pdbx_seq_one_letter_code
_entity_poly.pdbx_strand_id
1 'polypeptide(L)' 'MNEILIIGGGQAGLAMAQRLGRRGHRPVVLDAAARPGETWRRR' A
#
# COMPACT_ATOMS: atom_id res chain seq x y z
N MET A 1 5.15 -16.19 -11.52
CA MET A 1 4.36 -15.11 -10.89
C MET A 1 5.19 -14.59 -9.74
N ASN A 2 5.45 -13.28 -9.67
CA ASN A 2 6.20 -12.71 -8.56
C ASN A 2 5.22 -12.18 -7.52
N GLU A 3 5.38 -12.61 -6.27
CA GLU A 3 4.67 -12.04 -5.14
C GLU A 3 5.25 -10.65 -4.83
N ILE A 4 4.37 -9.68 -4.57
CA ILE A 4 4.77 -8.28 -4.34
C ILE A 4 4.31 -7.87 -2.95
N LEU A 5 5.27 -7.52 -2.10
CA LEU A 5 5.04 -6.97 -0.77
C LEU A 5 5.40 -5.49 -0.74
N ILE A 6 4.50 -4.65 -0.23
CA ILE A 6 4.70 -3.22 -0.05
C ILE A 6 4.70 -2.94 1.46
N ILE A 7 5.76 -2.30 1.95
CA ILE A 7 5.88 -1.89 3.35
C ILE A 7 5.55 -0.40 3.47
N GLY A 8 4.54 -0.10 4.28
CA GLY A 8 3.94 1.22 4.46
C GLY A 8 2.69 1.42 3.61
N GLY A 9 1.53 1.56 4.25
CA GLY A 9 0.22 1.93 3.69
C GLY A 9 -0.05 3.44 3.72
N GLY A 10 1.02 4.24 3.71
CA GLY A 10 0.94 5.68 3.42
C GLY A 10 0.69 5.96 1.93
N GLN A 11 0.88 7.22 1.52
CA GLN A 11 0.54 7.67 0.16
C GLN A 11 1.32 6.97 -0.94
N ALA A 12 2.63 6.83 -0.75
CA ALA A 12 3.48 6.15 -1.71
C ALA A 12 3.07 4.68 -1.87
N GLY A 13 2.84 3.97 -0.77
CA GLY A 13 2.46 2.56 -0.79
C GLY A 13 1.10 2.32 -1.41
N LEU A 14 0.09 3.12 -1.07
CA LEU A 14 -1.25 2.99 -1.65
C LEU A 14 -1.26 3.36 -3.14
N ALA A 15 -0.54 4.40 -3.55
CA ALA A 15 -0.40 4.76 -4.96
C ALA A 15 0.29 3.64 -5.77
N MET A 16 1.32 3.00 -5.20
CA MET A 16 2.00 1.88 -5.82
C MET A 16 1.09 0.65 -5.92
N ALA A 17 0.37 0.31 -4.85
CA ALA A 17 -0.58 -0.80 -4.83
C ALA A 17 -1.67 -0.62 -5.90
N GLN A 18 -2.23 0.59 -6.03
CA GLN A 18 -3.21 0.93 -7.05
C GLN A 18 -2.63 0.76 -8.46
N ARG A 19 -1.41 1.26 -8.70
CA ARG A 19 -0.75 1.17 -10.01
C ARG A 19 -0.49 -0.29 -10.41
N LEU A 20 -0.03 -1.10 -9.47
CA LEU A 20 0.25 -2.52 -9.70
C LEU A 20 -1.04 -3.31 -9.94
N GLY A 21 -2.11 -3.01 -9.20
CA GLY A 21 -3.44 -3.57 -9.45
C GLY A 21 -3.93 -3.33 -10.88
N ARG A 22 -3.75 -2.11 -11.39
CA ARG A 22 -4.08 -1.76 -12.80
C ARG A 22 -3.26 -2.51 -13.85
N ARG A 23 -2.12 -3.10 -13.47
CA ARG A 23 -1.26 -3.92 -14.35
C ARG A 23 -1.49 -5.43 -14.16
N GLY A 24 -2.53 -5.82 -13.41
CA GLY A 24 -2.90 -7.22 -13.19
C GLY A 24 -2.16 -7.90 -12.04
N HIS A 25 -1.40 -7.14 -11.23
CA HIS A 25 -0.75 -7.69 -10.04
C HIS A 25 -1.67 -7.67 -8.82
N ARG A 26 -1.37 -8.51 -7.82
CA ARG A 26 -2.07 -8.57 -6.54
C ARG A 26 -1.09 -8.32 -5.39
N PRO A 27 -0.66 -7.06 -5.17
CA PRO A 27 0.28 -6.74 -4.10
C PRO A 27 -0.37 -6.83 -2.73
N VAL A 28 0.41 -7.21 -1.71
CA VAL A 28 0.04 -7.14 -0.30
C VAL A 28 0.67 -5.89 0.31
N VAL A 29 -0.11 -5.08 1.02
CA VAL A 29 0.38 -3.88 1.73
C VAL A 29 0.36 -4.17 3.22
N LEU A 30 1.49 -3.97 3.88
CA LEU A 30 1.61 -4.01 5.34
C LEU A 30 1.90 -2.61 5.86
N ASP A 31 1.14 -2.17 6.86
CA ASP A 31 1.37 -0.91 7.58
C ASP A 31 1.49 -1.20 9.08
N ALA A 32 2.31 -0.43 9.79
CA ALA A 32 2.40 -0.50 11.24
C ALA A 32 1.19 0.17 11.93
N ALA A 33 0.49 1.06 11.23
CA ALA A 33 -0.73 1.69 11.68
C ALA A 33 -1.91 0.70 11.63
N ALA A 34 -2.78 0.79 12.63
CA ALA A 34 -3.97 -0.06 12.72
C ALA A 34 -5.02 0.20 11.62
N ARG A 35 -4.95 1.35 10.92
CA ARG A 35 -5.92 1.76 9.90
C ARG A 35 -5.24 2.48 8.73
N PRO A 36 -5.71 2.31 7.49
CA PRO A 36 -5.26 3.10 6.36
C PRO A 36 -5.51 4.60 6.58
N GLY A 37 -4.57 5.43 6.10
CA GLY A 37 -4.67 6.89 6.20
C GLY A 37 -4.32 7.48 7.57
N GLU A 38 -3.76 6.69 8.50
CA GLU A 38 -3.39 7.20 9.82
C GLU A 38 -2.33 8.31 9.76
N THR A 39 -1.42 8.27 8.79
CA THR A 39 -0.44 9.34 8.54
C THR A 39 -1.10 10.68 8.19
N TRP A 40 -2.32 10.66 7.64
CA TRP A 40 -3.06 11.86 7.24
C TRP A 40 -3.82 12.46 8.42
N ARG A 41 -4.27 11.62 9.35
CA ARG A 41 -4.95 12.05 10.58
C ARG A 41 -4.01 12.64 11.63
N ARG A 42 -2.71 12.32 11.56
CA ARG A 42 -1.70 12.78 12.53
C ARG A 42 -0.94 14.04 12.09
N ARG A 43 -1.32 14.64 10.97
CA ARG A 43 -0.76 15.91 10.47
C ARG A 43 -1.88 16.95 10.41
#